data_AF-A0A4V1XZP4-F1
#
_entry.id   AF-A0A4V1XZP4-F1
#
_cell.length_a   1.000
_cell.length_b   1.000
_cell.length_c   1.000
_cell.angle_alpha   90.00
_cell.angle_beta   90.00
_cell.angle_gamma   90.00
#
_symmetry.space_group_name_H-M   'P 1'
#
loop_
_entity.id
_entity.type
_entity.pdbx_description
1 polymer ?
#
loop_
_entity_poly.entity_id
_entity_poly.type
_entity_poly.pdbx_seq_one_letter_code
_entity_poly.pdbx_strand_id
1 'polypeptide(L)' 'MSYICRDCLETVGNGDAILRSVSFQVVAYCRDCWQEFHSDDVVPAPRRSYDDVRETAETTQN' A
#
# COMPACT_ATOMS: atom_id res chain seq x y z
N MET A 1 11.68 18.10 -15.20
CA MET A 1 10.35 18.19 -14.56
C MET A 1 10.50 17.68 -13.14
N SER A 2 9.95 18.39 -12.16
CA SER A 2 10.03 18.04 -10.74
C SER A 2 8.65 18.16 -10.09
N TYR A 3 8.49 17.51 -8.94
CA TYR A 3 7.28 17.57 -8.13
C TYR A 3 7.59 18.19 -6.76
N ILE A 4 6.56 18.63 -6.05
CA ILE A 4 6.67 19.06 -4.66
C ILE A 4 6.07 17.96 -3.79
N CYS A 5 6.84 17.46 -2.83
CA CYS A 5 6.34 16.51 -1.84
C CYS A 5 5.19 17.16 -1.06
N ARG A 6 4.06 16.47 -0.91
CA ARG A 6 2.90 16.97 -0.19
C ARG A 6 3.19 17.29 1.28
N ASP A 7 4.06 16.51 1.91
CA ASP A 7 4.23 16.53 3.36
C ASP A 7 5.37 17.45 3.79
N CYS A 8 6.58 17.22 3.25
CA CYS A 8 7.76 18.04 3.59
C CYS A 8 7.94 19.28 2.70
N LEU A 9 7.13 19.43 1.63
CA LEU A 9 7.20 20.54 0.66
C LEU A 9 8.52 20.66 -0.10
N GLU A 10 9.42 19.69 0.02
CA GLU A 10 10.67 19.66 -0.74
C GLU A 10 10.44 19.30 -2.21
N THR A 11 11.35 19.77 -3.06
CA THR A 11 11.33 19.43 -4.48
C THR A 11 11.89 18.02 -4.69
N VAL A 12 11.13 17.17 -5.36
CA VAL A 12 11.48 15.78 -5.65
C VAL A 12 11.66 15.61 -7.16
N GLY A 13 12.74 14.95 -7.57
CA GLY A 13 12.99 14.60 -8.96
C GLY A 13 11.94 13.64 -9.51
N ASN A 14 11.71 13.67 -10.82
CA ASN A 14 10.69 12.81 -11.46
C ASN A 14 10.92 11.30 -11.20
N GLY A 15 12.18 10.85 -11.16
CA GLY A 15 12.51 9.45 -10.89
C GLY A 15 12.32 9.01 -9.44
N ASP A 16 12.25 9.96 -8.50
CA ASP A 16 12.17 9.69 -7.06
C ASP A 16 10.79 10.02 -6.47
N ALA A 17 9.94 10.71 -7.23
CA ALA A 17 8.61 11.10 -6.79
C ALA A 17 7.63 9.92 -6.83
N ILE A 18 6.99 9.65 -5.69
CA ILE A 18 5.94 8.64 -5.58
C ILE A 18 4.59 9.32 -5.82
N LEU A 19 3.97 9.05 -6.97
CA LEU A 19 2.68 9.63 -7.34
C LEU A 19 1.51 8.77 -6.84
N ARG A 20 0.51 9.42 -6.25
CA ARG A 20 -0.73 8.77 -5.79
C ARG A 20 -1.96 9.60 -6.12
N SER A 21 -3.08 8.91 -6.29
CA SER A 21 -4.39 9.55 -6.37
C SER A 21 -5.00 9.59 -4.97
N VAL A 22 -5.19 10.79 -4.42
CA VAL A 22 -5.86 11.03 -3.15
C VAL A 22 -7.00 11.98 -3.40
N SER A 23 -8.24 11.60 -3.06
CA SER A 23 -9.42 12.44 -3.28
C SER A 23 -9.54 12.99 -4.71
N PHE A 24 -9.25 12.14 -5.72
CA PHE A 24 -9.25 12.49 -7.14
C PHE A 24 -8.18 13.52 -7.57
N GLN A 25 -7.21 13.80 -6.71
CA GLN A 25 -6.06 14.66 -7.02
C GLN A 25 -4.77 13.82 -7.08
N VAL A 26 -3.91 14.13 -8.06
CA VAL A 26 -2.58 13.54 -8.13
C VAL A 26 -1.67 14.31 -7.18
N VAL A 27 -1.13 13.60 -6.19
CA VAL A 27 -0.18 14.12 -5.20
C VAL A 27 1.13 13.36 -5.31
N ALA A 28 2.24 14.05 -5.02
CA ALA A 28 3.58 13.49 -5.02
C ALA A 28 4.12 13.43 -3.59
N TYR A 29 4.86 12.37 -3.27
CA TYR A 29 5.59 12.21 -2.01
C TYR A 29 7.07 11.94 -2.30
N CYS A 30 7.96 12.40 -1.41
CA CYS A 30 9.32 11.87 -1.38
C CYS A 30 9.31 10.46 -0.77
N ARG A 31 10.42 9.74 -0.94
CA ARG A 31 10.55 8.36 -0.44
C ARG A 31 10.36 8.29 1.07
N ASP A 32 10.99 9.20 1.81
CA ASP A 32 11.04 9.16 3.27
C ASP A 32 9.66 9.42 3.87
N CYS A 33 8.96 10.49 3.43
CA CYS A 33 7.59 10.76 3.87
C CYS A 33 6.64 9.62 3.48
N TRP A 34 6.78 9.03 2.29
CA TRP A 34 5.93 7.90 1.90
C TRP A 34 6.11 6.70 2.84
N GLN A 35 7.36 6.38 3.19
CA GLN A 35 7.68 5.25 4.06
C GLN A 35 7.23 5.48 5.50
N GLU A 36 7.35 6.69 6.04
CA GLU A 36 6.91 7.01 7.40
C GLU A 36 5.41 6.73 7.60
N PHE A 37 4.58 7.04 6.59
CA PHE A 37 3.13 6.82 6.68
C PHE A 37 2.66 5.42 6.27
N HIS A 38 3.46 4.66 5.50
CA HIS A 38 3.06 3.37 4.92
C HIS A 38 3.97 2.20 5.32
N SER A 39 4.87 2.38 6.29
CA SER A 39 5.68 1.30 6.85
C SER A 39 4.83 0.21 7.52
N ASP A 40 3.63 0.58 7.96
CA ASP A 40 2.73 -0.27 8.75
C ASP A 40 1.55 -0.82 7.94
N ASP A 41 1.59 -0.77 6.61
CA ASP A 41 0.62 -1.48 5.77
C ASP A 41 0.84 -2.99 5.93
N VAL A 42 0.26 -3.55 7.00
CA VAL A 42 0.10 -4.98 7.18
C VAL A 42 -0.81 -5.45 6.06
N VAL A 43 -0.20 -5.99 5.00
CA VAL A 43 -0.94 -6.73 3.98
C VAL A 43 -1.67 -7.85 4.71
N PRO A 44 -3.01 -7.84 4.77
CA PRO A 44 -3.74 -8.90 5.46
C PRO A 44 -3.36 -10.23 4.82
N ALA A 45 -3.14 -11.25 5.64
CA ALA A 45 -2.87 -12.58 5.12
C ALA A 45 -3.94 -12.93 4.07
N PRO A 46 -3.54 -13.54 2.94
CA PRO A 46 -4.50 -14.00 1.95
C PRO A 46 -5.63 -14.77 2.63
N ARG A 47 -6.88 -14.50 2.26
CA ARG A 47 -7.98 -15.35 2.72
C ARG A 47 -7.64 -16.78 2.34
N ARG A 48 -7.87 -17.71 3.28
CA ARG A 48 -7.64 -19.16 3.08
C ARG A 48 -8.11 -19.57 1.69
N SER A 49 -7.32 -20.42 1.04
CA SER A 49 -7.65 -20.92 -0.29
C SER A 49 -8.98 -21.68 -0.24
N TYR A 50 -9.66 -21.79 -1.38
CA TYR A 50 -10.91 -22.57 -1.47
C TYR A 50 -10.71 -24.02 -1.00
N ASP A 51 -9.51 -24.58 -1.21
CA ASP A 51 -9.14 -25.93 -0.79
C ASP A 51 -9.07 -26.07 0.74
N ASP A 52 -8.52 -25.07 1.44
CA ASP A 52 -8.46 -25.04 2.92
C ASP A 52 -9.87 -25.00 3.56
N VAL A 53 -10.84 -24.36 2.90
CA VAL A 53 -12.22 -24.32 3.39
C VAL A 53 -12.88 -25.70 3.25
N ARG A 54 -12.60 -26.41 2.16
CA ARG A 54 -13.18 -27.72 1.86
C ARG A 54 -12.73 -28.80 2.86
N GLU A 55 -11.45 -28.80 3.24
CA GLU A 55 -10.90 -29.76 4.19
C GLU A 55 -11.46 -29.58 5.62
N THR A 56 -11.69 -28.34 6.06
CA THR A 56 -12.32 -28.08 7.37
C THR A 56 -13.78 -28.50 7.44
N ALA A 57 -14.51 -28.49 6.32
CA ALA A 57 -15.89 -28.97 6.25
C ALA A 57 -15.97 -30.50 6.37
N GLU A 58 -14.99 -31.22 5.82
CA GLU A 58 -14.92 -32.68 5.85
C GLU A 58 -14.44 -33.22 7.22
N THR A 59 -13.64 -32.45 7.97
CA THR A 59 -13.09 -32.87 9.29
C THR A 59 -14.09 -32.72 10.45
N THR A 60 -15.14 -31.92 10.30
CA THR A 60 -16.12 -31.65 11.38
C THR A 60 -17.20 -32.76 11.51
N GLN A 61 -17.14 -33.82 10.71
CA GLN A 61 -18.15 -34.89 10.65
C GLN A 61 -17.74 -36.24 11.30
N ASN A 62 -16.64 -36.31 12.04
CA ASN A 62 -16.26 -37.51 12.82
C ASN A 62 -16.24 -37.27 14.32
#